data_AF-A0A9P5TLG2-F1
#
_entry.id   AF-A0A9P5TLG2-F1
#
_cell.length_a   1.000
_cell.length_b   1.000
_cell.length_c   1.000
_cell.angle_alpha   90.00
_cell.angle_beta   90.00
_cell.angle_gamma   90.00
#
_symmetry.space_group_name_H-M   'P 1'
#
loop_
_entity.id
_entity.type
_entity.pdbx_description
1 polymer ?
#
loop_
_entity_poly.entity_id
_entity_poly.type
_entity_poly.pdbx_seq_one_letter_code
_entity_poly.pdbx_strand_id
1 'polypeptide(L)'
;MSMQGTLGFNFSVGKDLYAATVRHVMLRDSEGNEEYKYSTSTPQKEVVVMGPQAFNNYLTSIQSKIGSLNHTLTYLSMRSESLLVATQKNGQKTSADDLKLKDTQFQLTKTRTHIQALKGFFVNAKRDWGNLAARVIGRVDWAPPMALLLPMGTAI
;
A
#
# COMPACT_ATOMS: atom_id res chain seq x y z
N MET A 1 -22.72 18.19 11.36
CA MET A 1 -21.37 17.60 11.51
C MET A 1 -20.56 17.96 10.28
N SER A 2 -19.59 18.87 10.38
CA SER A 2 -18.80 19.33 9.22
C SER A 2 -17.37 18.78 9.29
N MET A 3 -17.03 17.87 8.36
CA MET A 3 -15.64 17.46 8.12
C MET A 3 -14.89 18.61 7.43
N GLN A 4 -13.70 18.95 7.93
CA GLN A 4 -12.88 20.08 7.47
C GLN A 4 -11.50 19.56 7.06
N GLY A 5 -10.72 20.30 6.28
CA GLY A 5 -9.26 20.18 6.19
C GLY A 5 -8.63 20.96 5.02
N THR A 6 -7.31 21.17 5.05
CA THR A 6 -6.51 21.95 4.06
C THR A 6 -6.06 21.14 2.85
N LEU A 7 -6.33 21.49 1.60
CA LEU A 7 -5.80 20.69 0.46
C LEU A 7 -4.27 20.41 0.58
N GLY A 8 -3.85 19.17 0.85
CA GLY A 8 -2.45 18.74 0.96
C GLY A 8 -1.85 18.41 -0.41
N PHE A 9 -2.59 17.67 -1.23
CA PHE A 9 -2.29 17.49 -2.66
C PHE A 9 -3.60 17.22 -3.39
N ASN A 10 -3.68 17.67 -4.65
CA ASN A 10 -4.80 17.36 -5.53
C ASN A 10 -4.35 16.41 -6.64
N PHE A 11 -5.29 15.61 -7.13
CA PHE A 11 -5.08 14.78 -8.31
C PHE A 11 -6.37 14.75 -9.12
N SER A 12 -6.23 14.69 -10.44
CA SER A 12 -7.36 14.66 -11.35
C SER A 12 -7.62 13.23 -11.85
N VAL A 13 -8.89 12.87 -11.95
CA VAL A 13 -9.36 11.66 -12.64
C VAL A 13 -10.41 12.09 -13.66
N GLY A 14 -10.06 12.06 -14.94
CA GLY A 14 -10.94 12.59 -15.99
C GLY A 14 -11.15 14.10 -15.84
N LYS A 15 -12.39 14.52 -15.59
CA LYS A 15 -12.76 15.93 -15.37
C LYS A 15 -12.85 16.31 -13.88
N ASP A 16 -12.71 15.33 -12.99
CA ASP A 16 -12.93 15.52 -11.56
C ASP A 16 -11.60 15.80 -10.85
N LEU A 17 -11.61 16.80 -9.95
CA LEU A 17 -10.47 17.19 -9.14
C LEU A 17 -10.65 16.69 -7.71
N TYR A 18 -9.79 15.77 -7.27
CA TYR A 18 -9.77 15.24 -5.92
C TYR A 18 -8.74 15.98 -5.09
N ALA A 19 -9.06 16.19 -3.83
CA ALA A 19 -8.30 16.98 -2.90
C ALA A 19 -8.14 16.22 -1.58
N ALA A 20 -6.92 15.78 -1.26
CA ALA A 20 -6.64 15.31 0.09
C ALA A 20 -6.57 16.53 1.00
N THR A 21 -7.23 16.53 2.15
CA THR A 21 -7.20 17.67 3.06
C THR A 21 -6.34 17.40 4.33
N VAL A 22 -5.59 18.38 4.83
CA VAL A 22 -4.50 18.40 5.83
C VAL A 22 -5.06 18.19 7.20
N ARG A 23 -6.34 18.44 7.46
CA ARG A 23 -6.94 17.94 8.69
C ARG A 23 -7.03 16.41 8.69
N HIS A 24 -7.29 15.78 7.54
CA HIS A 24 -7.33 14.31 7.44
C HIS A 24 -5.93 13.68 7.31
N VAL A 25 -4.87 14.47 7.12
CA VAL A 25 -3.51 13.96 6.82
C VAL A 25 -2.42 14.48 7.77
N MET A 26 -2.55 15.69 8.35
CA MET A 26 -1.48 16.40 9.07
C MET A 26 -1.83 16.85 10.48
N LEU A 27 -3.07 17.29 10.74
CA LEU A 27 -3.47 17.85 12.03
C LEU A 27 -4.17 16.79 12.87
N ARG A 28 -3.82 16.72 14.15
CA ARG A 28 -4.52 15.82 15.09
C ARG A 28 -5.96 16.29 15.26
N ASP A 29 -6.88 15.37 15.54
CA ASP A 29 -8.27 15.73 15.85
C ASP A 29 -8.40 16.72 17.02
N SER A 30 -7.39 16.76 17.89
CA SER A 30 -7.28 17.67 19.03
C SER A 30 -6.77 19.07 18.69
N GLU A 31 -6.22 19.31 17.49
CA GLU A 31 -5.74 20.62 17.06
C GLU A 31 -6.90 21.40 16.40
N GLY A 32 -7.14 22.63 16.84
CA GLY A 32 -8.15 23.53 16.27
C GLY A 32 -7.83 23.92 14.81
N ASN A 33 -8.83 24.45 14.10
CA ASN A 33 -8.66 25.03 12.76
C ASN A 33 -8.02 26.43 12.85
N GLU A 34 -6.84 26.47 13.47
CA GLU A 34 -6.07 27.69 13.67
C GLU A 34 -5.01 27.83 12.59
N GLU A 35 -4.58 29.07 12.35
CA GLU A 35 -3.46 29.33 11.47
C GLU A 35 -2.21 28.61 11.99
N TYR A 36 -1.57 27.83 11.14
CA TYR A 36 -0.22 27.37 11.38
C TYR A 36 0.75 28.22 10.56
N LYS A 37 1.68 28.88 11.24
CA LYS A 37 2.82 29.53 10.61
C LYS A 37 4.09 29.00 11.26
N TYR A 38 5.01 28.50 10.45
CA TYR A 38 6.29 28.05 10.94
C TYR A 38 7.01 29.20 11.63
N SER A 39 7.46 28.95 12.86
CA SER A 39 8.32 29.83 13.64
C SER A 39 9.62 29.11 13.92
N THR A 40 10.75 29.80 13.82
CA THR A 40 12.07 29.23 14.13
C THR A 40 12.21 28.80 15.60
N SER A 41 11.26 29.17 16.45
CA SER A 41 11.18 28.76 17.85
C SER A 41 10.58 27.36 18.08
N THR A 42 9.95 26.73 17.06
CA THR A 42 9.36 25.39 17.18
C THR A 42 9.79 24.48 16.03
N PRO A 43 9.81 23.15 16.23
CA PRO A 43 10.06 22.22 15.14
C PRO A 43 9.01 22.38 14.03
N GLN A 44 9.47 22.44 12.79
CA GLN A 44 8.60 22.50 11.62
C GLN A 44 7.78 21.21 11.50
N LYS A 45 6.51 21.31 11.11
CA LYS A 45 5.66 20.14 10.86
C LYS A 45 6.11 19.44 9.58
N GLU A 46 6.45 18.15 9.68
CA GLU A 46 6.88 17.31 8.57
C GLU A 46 5.71 16.56 7.93
N VAL A 47 5.71 16.52 6.61
CA VAL A 47 4.76 15.78 5.76
C VAL A 47 5.37 14.41 5.47
N VAL A 48 4.77 13.33 5.95
CA VAL A 48 5.29 11.97 5.78
C VAL A 48 4.37 11.10 4.92
N VAL A 49 4.93 10.38 3.93
CA VAL A 49 4.16 9.52 3.01
C VAL A 49 3.50 8.32 3.72
N MET A 50 4.07 7.89 4.85
CA MET A 50 3.47 6.92 5.77
C MET A 50 3.96 7.18 7.18
N GLY A 51 3.03 7.39 8.12
CA GLY A 51 3.33 7.39 9.54
C GLY A 51 3.83 6.01 10.01
N PRO A 52 4.45 5.90 11.20
CA PRO A 52 5.04 4.65 11.69
C PRO A 52 4.06 3.46 11.67
N GLN A 53 2.82 3.66 12.12
CA GLN A 53 1.81 2.60 12.13
C GLN A 53 1.39 2.17 10.72
N ALA A 54 1.15 3.12 9.82
CA ALA A 54 0.79 2.84 8.43
C ALA A 54 1.91 2.06 7.72
N PHE A 55 3.18 2.45 7.94
CA PHE A 55 4.33 1.75 7.38
C PHE A 55 4.47 0.32 7.94
N ASN A 56 4.28 0.14 9.25
CA ASN A 56 4.29 -1.20 9.86
C ASN A 56 3.16 -2.09 9.30
N ASN A 57 1.95 -1.55 9.14
CA ASN A 57 0.84 -2.27 8.53
C ASN A 57 1.14 -2.65 7.07
N TYR A 58 1.80 -1.76 6.33
CA TYR A 58 2.25 -2.04 4.97
C TYR A 58 3.26 -3.19 4.93
N LEU A 59 4.28 -3.17 5.79
CA LEU A 59 5.25 -4.26 5.92
C LEU A 59 4.57 -5.59 6.29
N THR A 60 3.63 -5.58 7.23
CA THR A 60 2.83 -6.74 7.61
C THR A 60 2.04 -7.29 6.41
N SER A 61 1.45 -6.42 5.59
CA SER A 61 0.69 -6.84 4.40
C SER A 61 1.56 -7.58 3.38
N ILE A 62 2.82 -7.15 3.19
CA ILE A 62 3.79 -7.81 2.31
C ILE A 62 4.12 -9.20 2.87
N GLN A 63 4.35 -9.31 4.18
CA GLN A 63 4.61 -10.59 4.84
C GLN A 63 3.41 -11.55 4.72
N SER A 64 2.19 -11.06 4.94
CA SER A 64 0.97 -11.84 4.74
C SER A 64 0.83 -12.34 3.30
N LYS A 65 1.18 -11.50 2.31
CA LYS A 65 1.16 -11.90 0.90
C LYS A 65 2.21 -12.98 0.61
N ILE A 66 3.41 -12.86 1.16
CA ILE A 66 4.45 -13.90 1.07
C ILE A 66 3.93 -15.21 1.68
N GLY A 67 3.28 -15.16 2.85
CA GLY A 67 2.67 -16.33 3.49
C GLY A 67 1.63 -17.00 2.61
N SER A 68 0.72 -16.23 2.02
CA SER A 68 -0.28 -16.73 1.06
C SER A 68 0.37 -17.41 -0.15
N LEU A 69 1.42 -16.80 -0.73
CA LEU A 69 2.14 -17.39 -1.86
C LEU A 69 2.90 -18.67 -1.48
N ASN A 70 3.42 -18.78 -0.26
CA ASN A 70 4.01 -20.03 0.23
C ASN A 70 2.97 -21.15 0.31
N HIS A 71 1.75 -20.88 0.77
CA HIS A 71 0.66 -21.87 0.73
C HIS A 71 0.33 -22.30 -0.70
N THR A 72 0.26 -21.35 -1.64
CA THR A 72 0.09 -21.67 -3.07
C THR A 72 1.24 -22.55 -3.58
N LEU A 73 2.48 -22.25 -3.19
CA LEU A 73 3.65 -23.03 -3.58
C LEU A 73 3.58 -24.47 -3.08
N THR A 74 3.18 -24.68 -1.82
CA THR A 74 2.94 -26.02 -1.25
C THR A 74 1.87 -26.78 -2.05
N TYR A 75 0.72 -26.16 -2.29
CA TYR A 75 -0.35 -26.78 -3.08
C TYR A 75 0.10 -27.18 -4.49
N LEU A 76 0.79 -26.28 -5.20
CA LEU A 76 1.31 -26.56 -6.54
C LEU A 76 2.36 -27.68 -6.54
N SER A 77 3.16 -27.79 -5.47
CA SER A 77 4.18 -28.84 -5.34
C SER A 77 3.51 -30.20 -5.16
N MET A 78 2.54 -30.31 -4.25
CA MET A 78 1.73 -31.52 -4.05
C MET A 78 0.98 -31.92 -5.33
N ARG A 79 0.45 -30.94 -6.07
CA ARG A 79 -0.23 -31.18 -7.36
C ARG A 79 0.74 -31.73 -8.40
N SER A 80 1.95 -31.18 -8.50
CA SER A 80 2.98 -31.67 -9.41
C SER A 80 3.36 -33.12 -9.08
N GLU A 81 3.57 -33.44 -7.81
CA GLU A 81 3.88 -34.80 -7.35
C GLU A 81 2.75 -35.78 -7.67
N SER A 82 1.50 -35.38 -7.40
CA SER A 82 0.32 -36.21 -7.68
C SER A 82 0.18 -36.53 -9.17
N LEU A 83 0.44 -35.55 -10.05
CA LEU A 83 0.45 -35.76 -11.50
C LEU A 83 1.56 -36.73 -11.93
N LEU A 84 2.76 -36.62 -11.35
CA LEU A 84 3.86 -37.54 -11.63
C LEU A 84 3.50 -38.98 -11.24
N VAL A 85 2.96 -39.19 -10.03
CA VAL A 85 2.54 -40.51 -9.55
C VAL A 85 1.44 -41.10 -10.44
N ALA A 86 0.45 -40.31 -10.84
CA ALA A 86 -0.61 -40.77 -11.73
C ALA A 86 -0.07 -41.25 -13.10
N THR A 87 0.90 -40.51 -13.66
CA THR A 87 1.52 -40.88 -14.94
C THR A 87 2.37 -42.14 -14.86
N GLN A 88 2.99 -42.42 -13.71
CA GLN A 88 3.76 -43.66 -13.49
C GLN A 88 2.84 -44.89 -13.32
N LYS A 89 1.69 -44.73 -12.65
CA LYS A 89 0.75 -45.84 -12.40
C LYS A 89 -0.05 -46.25 -13.64
N ASN A 90 -0.44 -45.30 -14.49
CA ASN A 90 -1.34 -45.57 -15.61
C ASN A 90 -0.62 -45.94 -16.92
N GLY A 91 0.71 -45.87 -16.97
CA GLY A 91 1.53 -46.35 -18.10
C GLY A 91 1.40 -45.57 -19.43
N GLN A 92 0.32 -44.82 -19.63
CA GLN A 92 0.12 -43.89 -20.75
C GLN A 92 -0.08 -42.47 -20.22
N LYS A 93 0.93 -41.62 -20.46
CA LYS A 93 0.83 -40.19 -20.24
C LYS A 93 0.03 -39.58 -21.39
N THR A 94 -1.10 -38.95 -21.09
CA THR A 94 -1.86 -38.23 -22.11
C THR A 94 -1.22 -36.87 -22.39
N SER A 95 -1.39 -36.34 -23.60
CA SER A 95 -0.97 -34.96 -23.92
C SER A 95 -1.60 -33.93 -22.96
N ALA A 96 -2.81 -34.18 -22.46
CA ALA A 96 -3.48 -33.33 -21.48
C ALA A 96 -2.77 -33.34 -20.12
N ASP A 97 -2.24 -34.47 -19.67
CA ASP A 97 -1.51 -34.58 -18.41
C ASP A 97 -0.12 -33.93 -18.50
N ASP A 98 0.53 -34.04 -19.66
CA ASP A 98 1.76 -33.29 -19.96
C ASP A 98 1.55 -31.79 -19.87
N LEU A 99 0.47 -31.28 -20.48
CA LEU A 99 0.12 -29.86 -20.42
C LEU A 99 -0.16 -29.41 -18.98
N LYS A 100 -0.91 -30.19 -18.19
CA LYS A 100 -1.19 -29.87 -16.77
C LYS A 100 0.09 -29.84 -15.94
N LEU A 101 0.99 -30.80 -16.15
CA LEU A 101 2.27 -30.84 -15.44
C LEU A 101 3.13 -29.63 -15.80
N LYS A 102 3.24 -29.31 -17.09
CA LYS A 102 3.99 -28.15 -17.57
C LYS A 102 3.43 -26.83 -17.04
N ASP A 103 2.11 -26.65 -17.04
CA ASP A 103 1.48 -25.47 -16.43
C ASP A 103 1.76 -25.41 -14.93
N THR A 104 1.60 -26.52 -14.20
CA THR A 104 1.88 -26.57 -12.76
C THR A 104 3.33 -26.19 -12.45
N GLN A 105 4.30 -26.69 -13.23
CA GLN A 105 5.72 -26.33 -13.10
C GLN A 105 5.99 -24.86 -13.44
N PHE A 106 5.32 -24.33 -14.46
CA PHE A 106 5.40 -22.91 -14.79
C PHE A 106 4.88 -22.03 -13.63
N GLN A 107 3.73 -22.38 -13.05
CA GLN A 107 3.17 -21.67 -11.90
C GLN A 107 4.07 -21.78 -10.66
N LEU A 108 4.73 -22.92 -10.43
CA LEU A 108 5.73 -23.07 -9.37
C LEU A 108 6.86 -22.06 -9.52
N THR A 109 7.48 -22.03 -10.71
CA THR A 109 8.58 -21.10 -11.01
C THR A 109 8.14 -19.65 -10.86
N LYS A 110 6.98 -19.29 -11.44
CA LYS A 110 6.40 -17.94 -11.32
C LYS A 110 6.16 -17.54 -9.87
N THR A 111 5.58 -18.44 -9.07
CA THR A 111 5.29 -18.20 -7.64
C THR A 111 6.57 -18.01 -6.84
N ARG A 112 7.61 -18.83 -7.07
CA ARG A 112 8.93 -18.67 -6.44
C ARG A 112 9.55 -17.32 -6.77
N THR A 113 9.54 -16.92 -8.04
CA THR A 113 10.07 -15.62 -8.47
C THR A 113 9.32 -14.48 -7.78
N HIS A 114 7.99 -14.57 -7.68
CA HIS A 114 7.19 -13.54 -7.00
C HIS A 114 7.52 -13.46 -5.50
N ILE A 115 7.66 -14.60 -4.81
CA ILE A 115 8.09 -14.62 -3.40
C ILE A 115 9.45 -13.94 -3.23
N GLN A 116 10.43 -14.25 -4.10
CA GLN A 116 11.75 -13.65 -4.01
C GLN A 116 11.72 -12.14 -4.28
N ALA A 117 10.96 -11.70 -5.27
CA ALA A 117 10.77 -10.28 -5.55
C ALA A 117 10.16 -9.54 -4.34
N LEU A 118 9.12 -10.10 -3.71
CA LEU A 118 8.50 -9.51 -2.53
C LEU A 118 9.43 -9.50 -1.31
N LYS A 119 10.24 -10.54 -1.11
CA LYS A 119 11.27 -10.57 -0.06
C LYS A 119 12.32 -9.47 -0.28
N GLY A 120 12.81 -9.33 -1.51
CA GLY A 120 13.74 -8.26 -1.87
C GLY A 120 13.14 -6.87 -1.66
N PHE A 121 11.90 -6.68 -2.12
CA PHE A 121 11.16 -5.44 -1.91
C PHE A 121 10.95 -5.12 -0.42
N PHE A 122 10.57 -6.11 0.40
CA PHE A 122 10.43 -5.93 1.84
C PHE A 122 11.73 -5.45 2.50
N VAL A 123 12.86 -6.07 2.16
CA VAL A 123 14.18 -5.69 2.69
C VAL A 123 14.53 -4.27 2.27
N ASN A 124 14.35 -3.94 0.99
CA ASN A 124 14.62 -2.60 0.47
C ASN A 124 13.73 -1.54 1.13
N ALA A 125 12.41 -1.77 1.19
CA ALA A 125 11.47 -0.86 1.83
C ALA A 125 11.83 -0.65 3.31
N LYS A 126 12.17 -1.70 4.05
CA LYS A 126 12.58 -1.59 5.46
C LYS A 126 13.90 -0.82 5.60
N ARG A 127 14.88 -1.04 4.72
CA ARG A 127 16.17 -0.34 4.73
C ARG A 127 16.00 1.14 4.40
N ASP A 128 15.37 1.42 3.27
CA ASP A 128 15.34 2.75 2.67
C ASP A 128 14.31 3.63 3.38
N TRP A 129 13.17 3.07 3.78
CA TRP A 129 12.05 3.81 4.36
C TRP A 129 11.77 3.43 5.81
N GLY A 130 12.62 2.65 6.47
CA GLY A 130 12.42 2.27 7.88
C GLY A 130 12.49 3.47 8.82
N ASN A 131 13.41 4.39 8.55
CA ASN A 131 13.53 5.66 9.26
C ASN A 131 12.39 6.60 8.83
N LEU A 132 11.71 7.21 9.80
CA LEU A 132 10.66 8.20 9.54
C LEU A 132 11.18 9.40 8.73
N ALA A 133 12.41 9.84 9.00
CA ALA A 133 13.04 10.95 8.27
C ALA A 133 13.20 10.66 6.77
N ALA A 134 13.40 9.39 6.39
CA ALA A 134 13.48 8.97 4.99
C ALA A 134 12.11 8.89 4.29
N ARG A 135 11.02 9.11 5.05
CA ARG A 135 9.64 9.15 4.54
C ARG A 135 9.08 10.58 4.51
N VAL A 136 9.87 11.58 4.88
CA VAL A 136 9.50 12.99 4.81
C VAL A 136 9.54 13.44 3.35
N ILE A 137 8.42 13.89 2.83
CA ILE A 137 8.28 14.37 1.44
C ILE A 137 8.12 15.90 1.36
N GLY A 138 8.04 16.57 2.51
CA GLY A 138 7.91 18.02 2.58
C GLY A 138 7.79 18.52 4.01
N ARG A 139 7.76 19.83 4.15
CA ARG A 139 7.55 20.52 5.43
C ARG A 139 6.54 21.65 5.23
N VAL A 140 5.81 21.97 6.28
CA VAL A 140 4.78 23.01 6.24
C VAL A 140 5.40 24.34 6.69
N ASP A 141 5.40 25.34 5.82
CA ASP A 141 5.81 26.72 6.18
C ASP A 141 4.62 27.56 6.66
N TRP A 142 3.45 27.35 6.05
CA TRP A 142 2.23 28.07 6.36
C TRP A 142 1.00 27.25 5.98
N ALA A 143 -0.01 27.26 6.84
CA ALA A 143 -1.34 26.73 6.58
C ALA A 143 -2.38 27.70 7.17
N PRO A 144 -3.15 28.41 6.32
CA PRO A 144 -4.17 29.33 6.81
C PRO A 144 -5.36 28.59 7.44
N PRO A 145 -6.10 29.25 8.34
CA PRO A 145 -7.39 28.74 8.78
C PRO A 145 -8.36 28.77 7.59
N MET A 146 -9.09 27.68 7.36
CA MET A 146 -10.03 27.62 6.25
C MET A 146 -11.47 27.46 6.72
N ALA A 147 -12.37 28.30 6.20
CA ALA A 147 -13.81 28.21 6.40
C ALA A 147 -14.51 27.89 5.08
N LEU A 148 -15.51 27.01 5.13
CA LEU A 148 -16.45 26.82 4.03
C LEU A 148 -17.55 27.89 4.15
N LEU A 149 -17.57 28.85 3.21
CA LEU A 149 -18.75 29.64 2.97
C LEU A 149 -19.79 28.72 2.32
N LEU A 150 -20.80 28.32 3.08
CA LEU A 150 -22.03 27.82 2.47
C LEU A 150 -22.59 28.97 1.62
N PRO A 151 -23.03 28.73 0.37
CA PRO A 151 -23.79 29.74 -0.35
C PRO A 151 -24.99 30.07 0.54
N MET A 152 -25.10 31.34 0.93
CA MET A 152 -26.18 31.83 1.76
C MET A 152 -27.48 31.38 1.11
N GLY A 153 -28.16 30.43 1.76
CA GLY A 153 -29.44 29.93 1.32
C GLY A 153 -30.39 31.10 1.15
N THR A 154 -31.00 31.17 -0.02
CA THR A 154 -32.21 31.94 -0.29
C THR A 154 -33.16 31.80 0.89
N ALA A 155 -33.53 32.93 1.47
CA ALA A 155 -34.61 33.04 2.44
C ALA A 155 -35.88 32.39 1.86
N ILE A 156 -36.56 31.57 2.67
CA ILE A 156 -37.96 31.22 2.50
C ILE A 156 -38.68 31.73 3.74
#